data_AF-A0A3P8YGN6-F1
#
_entry.id   AF-A0A3P8YGN6-F1
#
_cell.length_a   1.000
_cell.length_b   1.000
_cell.length_c   1.000
_cell.angle_alpha   90.00
_cell.angle_beta   90.00
_cell.angle_gamma   90.00
#
_symmetry.space_group_name_H-M   'P 1'
#
loop_
_entity.id
_entity.type
_entity.pdbx_description
1 polymer ?
#
loop_
_entity_poly.entity_id
_entity_poly.type
_entity_poly.pdbx_seq_one_letter_code
_entity_poly.pdbx_strand_id
1 'polypeptide(L)'
;MAVDLRCPLHALVLLGCVIILSNVLCPVAAYLYNNRYAGDQVFRITPINKEEVQVLRNLLGNIKVDLWQPNSASLIRHNTTVDVHVRQNNTRGLRARLQKEHIHFKVFISNLQDEVEKQERHQSSRKRRSECLYDYEVYHSLEEIQSWMFKMNRTHPHLVDMFSIGRSYEGRPLYVLQLGKRTRPHKKVVWIDCGVHAREWIGPAFCQWFVKEALHSYQYDSVMRRLMNQLNFFIMPVFNVDGYHFSWTTDRFWRKTRSRNAKYHCRGVDANRNWKVKWCEEGASSHPCDDTYCGPFPESEPEVKAVAKFLRKHKKRVKAYISIHAYAQMLLYPYSYKYATIPNFDCVESAAHDAVTALYSAYGVRYRYGPASTTLYVSSGSSMDWAYRNGIQYAFAFELRDKGYFGFLLPEAQINPTCTETTRAVKTIATGLLKKCEIGMLQLDRERYPYL
;
A
#
# COMPACT_ATOMS: atom_id res chain seq x y z
N MET A 1 -53.83 -62.73 -48.17
CA MET A 1 -54.36 -63.47 -47.01
C MET A 1 -54.42 -62.46 -45.87
N ALA A 2 -55.54 -61.73 -45.77
CA ALA A 2 -56.59 -61.90 -44.74
C ALA A 2 -56.12 -61.28 -43.40
N VAL A 3 -56.74 -60.29 -42.74
CA VAL A 3 -58.12 -59.75 -42.65
C VAL A 3 -57.95 -58.28 -42.13
N ASP A 4 -58.55 -57.23 -42.71
CA ASP A 4 -59.81 -56.55 -42.30
C ASP A 4 -60.02 -56.44 -40.75
N LEU A 5 -60.54 -55.38 -40.10
CA LEU A 5 -61.50 -54.32 -40.47
C LEU A 5 -61.63 -53.33 -39.27
N ARG A 6 -61.97 -52.06 -39.55
CA ARG A 6 -62.71 -51.04 -38.73
C ARG A 6 -61.98 -49.95 -37.89
N CYS A 7 -62.21 -48.72 -38.34
CA CYS A 7 -62.27 -47.41 -37.64
C CYS A 7 -63.63 -47.26 -36.87
N PRO A 8 -64.01 -46.15 -36.18
CA PRO A 8 -63.31 -45.05 -35.47
C PRO A 8 -63.95 -44.72 -34.08
N LEU A 9 -63.64 -43.52 -33.52
CA LEU A 9 -64.24 -42.77 -32.38
C LEU A 9 -63.60 -42.96 -30.98
N HIS A 10 -62.87 -41.95 -30.51
CA HIS A 10 -63.42 -40.87 -29.69
C HIS A 10 -62.37 -39.79 -29.43
N ALA A 11 -62.75 -38.54 -29.70
CA ALA A 11 -62.00 -37.35 -29.35
C ALA A 11 -61.97 -37.17 -27.83
N LEU A 12 -60.78 -36.94 -27.27
CA LEU A 12 -60.60 -36.45 -25.91
C LEU A 12 -59.65 -35.26 -25.96
N VAL A 13 -60.27 -34.08 -25.84
CA VAL A 13 -59.61 -32.79 -25.67
C VAL A 13 -58.93 -32.80 -24.31
N LEU A 14 -57.60 -32.90 -24.28
CA LEU A 14 -56.79 -32.60 -23.11
C LEU A 14 -56.26 -31.17 -23.25
N LEU A 15 -56.85 -30.25 -22.47
CA LEU A 15 -56.27 -28.95 -22.18
C LEU A 15 -54.90 -29.16 -21.52
N GLY A 16 -53.83 -28.98 -22.29
CA GLY A 16 -52.50 -28.81 -21.72
C GLY A 16 -52.39 -27.42 -21.11
N CYS A 17 -52.47 -27.33 -19.78
CA CYS A 17 -52.05 -26.15 -19.04
C CYS A 17 -50.56 -25.91 -19.30
N VAL A 18 -50.24 -24.94 -20.15
CA VAL A 18 -48.90 -24.36 -20.28
C VAL A 18 -48.63 -23.59 -18.98
N ILE A 19 -47.93 -24.21 -18.05
CA ILE A 19 -47.32 -23.48 -16.93
C ILE A 19 -46.10 -22.76 -17.52
N ILE A 20 -46.31 -21.51 -17.93
CA ILE A 20 -45.21 -20.57 -18.11
C ILE A 20 -44.70 -20.25 -16.70
N LEU A 21 -43.73 -21.04 -16.22
CA LEU A 21 -42.88 -20.63 -15.12
C LEU A 21 -42.05 -19.45 -15.63
N SER A 22 -42.57 -18.25 -15.41
CA SER A 22 -41.78 -17.02 -15.44
C SER A 22 -40.76 -17.10 -14.30
N ASN A 23 -39.66 -17.81 -14.57
CA ASN A 23 -38.42 -17.60 -13.84
C ASN A 23 -37.97 -16.17 -14.15
N VAL A 24 -38.52 -15.20 -13.42
CA VAL A 24 -37.82 -13.96 -13.12
C VAL A 24 -36.58 -14.40 -12.34
N LEU A 25 -35.53 -14.77 -13.08
CA LEU A 25 -34.17 -14.79 -12.60
C LEU A 25 -33.88 -13.35 -12.19
N CYS A 26 -34.21 -12.99 -10.94
CA CYS A 26 -33.56 -11.88 -10.29
C CYS A 26 -32.06 -12.17 -10.42
N PRO A 27 -31.27 -11.31 -11.07
CA PRO A 27 -29.84 -11.44 -10.95
C PRO A 27 -29.56 -11.23 -9.46
N VAL A 28 -29.23 -12.29 -8.74
CA VAL A 28 -28.61 -12.16 -7.43
C VAL A 28 -27.30 -11.48 -7.73
N ALA A 29 -27.27 -10.16 -7.60
CA ALA A 29 -26.05 -9.39 -7.75
C ALA A 29 -25.06 -9.99 -6.74
N ALA A 30 -24.02 -10.66 -7.22
CA ALA A 30 -22.94 -11.11 -6.36
C ALA A 30 -22.24 -9.86 -5.86
N TYR A 31 -22.60 -9.43 -4.66
CA TYR A 31 -22.04 -8.22 -4.06
C TYR A 31 -20.57 -8.46 -3.69
N LEU A 32 -19.72 -7.49 -4.00
CA LEU A 32 -18.29 -7.55 -3.68
C LEU A 32 -18.09 -7.69 -2.17
N TYR A 33 -17.14 -8.54 -1.79
CA TYR A 33 -16.85 -8.86 -0.39
C TYR A 33 -18.07 -9.32 0.41
N ASN A 34 -19.06 -9.92 -0.26
CA ASN A 34 -20.30 -10.41 0.36
C ASN A 34 -21.03 -9.31 1.17
N ASN A 35 -21.11 -8.09 0.64
CA ASN A 35 -21.73 -6.93 1.31
C ASN A 35 -21.15 -6.59 2.69
N ARG A 36 -19.89 -6.96 2.93
CA ARG A 36 -19.22 -6.76 4.22
C ARG A 36 -19.27 -5.32 4.75
N TYR A 37 -19.31 -4.32 3.86
CA TYR A 37 -19.23 -2.91 4.22
C TYR A 37 -20.58 -2.18 4.11
N ALA A 38 -21.68 -2.92 3.91
CA ALA A 38 -22.99 -2.33 3.67
C ALA A 38 -23.43 -1.47 4.88
N GLY A 39 -23.57 -0.16 4.64
CA GLY A 39 -23.94 0.80 5.68
C GLY A 39 -22.79 1.19 6.63
N ASP A 40 -21.57 0.70 6.41
CA ASP A 40 -20.39 1.19 7.11
C ASP A 40 -20.11 2.64 6.70
N GLN A 41 -19.62 3.45 7.64
CA GLN A 41 -19.40 4.88 7.45
C GLN A 41 -17.97 5.27 7.77
N VAL A 42 -17.46 6.30 7.08
CA VAL A 42 -16.20 6.96 7.45
C VAL A 42 -16.52 8.34 8.01
N PHE A 43 -16.10 8.60 9.23
CA PHE A 43 -16.22 9.90 9.89
C PHE A 43 -14.90 10.65 9.76
N ARG A 44 -14.99 11.95 9.46
CA ARG A 44 -13.88 12.90 9.52
C ARG A 44 -14.08 13.84 10.70
N ILE A 45 -13.11 13.86 11.60
CA ILE A 45 -13.14 14.63 12.86
C ILE A 45 -11.87 15.47 12.95
N THR A 46 -11.98 16.73 13.37
CA THR A 46 -10.82 17.61 13.57
C THR A 46 -10.91 18.19 14.98
N PRO A 47 -10.18 17.63 15.97
CA PRO A 47 -10.25 18.13 17.33
C PRO A 47 -9.57 19.50 17.45
N ILE A 48 -10.25 20.46 18.08
CA ILE A 48 -9.81 21.87 18.13
C ILE A 48 -9.19 22.30 19.45
N ASN A 49 -9.15 21.43 20.45
CA ASN A 49 -8.53 21.70 21.77
C ASN A 49 -7.97 20.39 22.38
N LYS A 50 -7.31 20.50 23.54
CA LYS A 50 -6.65 19.35 24.19
C LYS A 50 -7.68 18.38 24.78
N GLU A 51 -8.80 18.90 25.22
CA GLU A 51 -9.91 18.18 25.84
C GLU A 51 -10.54 17.23 24.81
N GLU A 52 -10.87 17.72 23.62
CA GLU A 52 -11.40 16.91 22.51
C GLU A 52 -10.41 15.85 22.05
N VAL A 53 -9.11 16.16 22.00
CA VAL A 53 -8.07 15.16 21.69
C VAL A 53 -8.11 14.02 22.71
N GLN A 54 -8.20 14.33 24.00
CA GLN A 54 -8.24 13.31 25.05
C GLN A 54 -9.53 12.50 25.02
N VAL A 55 -10.67 13.15 24.77
CA VAL A 55 -11.97 12.49 24.61
C VAL A 55 -11.94 11.54 23.42
N LEU A 56 -11.45 11.98 22.25
CA LEU A 56 -11.35 11.13 21.06
C LEU A 56 -10.40 9.96 21.26
N ARG A 57 -9.24 10.17 21.91
CA ARG A 57 -8.30 9.09 22.26
C ARG A 57 -8.99 8.01 23.09
N ASN A 58 -9.70 8.42 24.14
CA ASN A 58 -10.42 7.49 25.01
C ASN A 58 -11.57 6.80 24.29
N LEU A 59 -12.35 7.57 23.50
CA LEU A 59 -13.51 7.06 22.78
C LEU A 59 -13.13 6.03 21.73
N LEU A 60 -12.17 6.36 20.87
CA LEU A 60 -11.74 5.52 19.76
C LEU A 60 -10.77 4.42 20.19
N GLY A 61 -10.13 4.56 21.36
CA GLY A 61 -9.36 3.47 21.98
C GLY A 61 -10.24 2.38 22.60
N ASN A 62 -11.45 2.73 23.07
CA ASN A 62 -12.38 1.80 23.71
C ASN A 62 -13.36 1.13 22.75
N ILE A 63 -13.58 1.71 21.57
CA ILE A 63 -14.45 1.15 20.53
C ILE A 63 -13.56 0.54 19.46
N LYS A 64 -13.84 -0.70 19.06
CA LYS A 64 -13.15 -1.32 17.92
C LYS A 64 -13.53 -0.61 16.63
N VAL A 65 -12.63 0.26 16.15
CA VAL A 65 -12.75 1.04 14.91
C VAL A 65 -11.52 0.82 14.03
N ASP A 66 -11.66 1.06 12.72
CA ASP A 66 -10.55 1.05 11.77
C ASP A 66 -10.11 2.50 11.52
N LEU A 67 -8.95 2.88 12.05
CA LEU A 67 -8.42 4.22 11.88
C LEU A 67 -7.61 4.32 10.59
N TRP A 68 -8.05 5.21 9.70
CA TRP A 68 -7.36 5.48 8.44
C TRP A 68 -6.24 6.49 8.63
N GLN A 69 -6.50 7.55 9.41
CA GLN A 69 -5.52 8.58 9.74
C GLN A 69 -5.84 9.22 11.10
N PRO A 70 -4.91 9.31 12.07
CA PRO A 70 -3.67 8.52 12.16
C PRO A 70 -3.99 7.03 12.37
N ASN A 71 -3.01 6.13 12.33
CA ASN A 71 -3.27 4.68 12.43
C ASN A 71 -3.47 4.13 13.87
N SER A 72 -3.52 5.01 14.87
CA SER A 72 -3.78 4.66 16.27
C SER A 72 -4.42 5.84 16.98
N ALA A 73 -5.35 5.58 17.90
CA ALA A 73 -6.02 6.61 18.68
C ALA A 73 -5.00 7.44 19.49
N SER A 74 -3.97 6.81 20.04
CA SER A 74 -2.90 7.49 20.81
C SER A 74 -2.18 8.59 20.03
N LEU A 75 -2.21 8.55 18.70
CA LEU A 75 -1.52 9.48 17.81
C LEU A 75 -2.38 10.67 17.38
N ILE A 76 -3.64 10.76 17.81
CA ILE A 76 -4.51 11.90 17.52
C ILE A 76 -3.91 13.17 18.10
N ARG A 77 -3.80 14.24 17.30
CA ARG A 77 -3.22 15.54 17.70
C ARG A 77 -4.21 16.67 17.46
N HIS A 78 -4.00 17.76 18.18
CA HIS A 78 -4.73 19.01 18.02
C HIS A 78 -4.67 19.51 16.56
N ASN A 79 -5.81 19.92 16.01
CA ASN A 79 -5.97 20.46 14.65
C ASN A 79 -5.43 19.54 13.54
N THR A 80 -5.56 18.23 13.73
CA THR A 80 -5.23 17.22 12.72
C THR A 80 -6.47 16.42 12.33
N THR A 81 -6.57 16.03 11.07
CA THR A 81 -7.68 15.23 10.57
C THR A 81 -7.63 13.82 11.15
N VAL A 82 -8.76 13.36 11.70
CA VAL A 82 -9.00 11.99 12.14
C VAL A 82 -10.06 11.36 11.25
N ASP A 83 -9.64 10.42 10.40
CA ASP A 83 -10.54 9.64 9.55
C ASP A 83 -10.73 8.25 10.16
N VAL A 84 -11.97 7.92 10.51
CA VAL A 84 -12.32 6.66 11.19
C VAL A 84 -13.42 5.92 10.44
N HIS A 85 -13.11 4.71 10.00
CA HIS A 85 -14.08 3.76 9.46
C HIS A 85 -14.77 3.02 10.61
N VAL A 86 -16.10 3.06 10.58
CA VAL A 86 -16.97 2.57 11.64
C VAL A 86 -18.03 1.67 11.02
N ARG A 87 -18.16 0.47 11.58
CA ARG A 87 -19.18 -0.49 11.16
C ARG A 87 -20.59 0.06 11.38
N GLN A 88 -21.53 -0.30 10.51
CA GLN A 88 -22.93 0.16 10.54
C GLN A 88 -23.53 0.11 11.96
N ASN A 89 -23.34 -1.00 12.67
CA ASN A 89 -23.87 -1.22 14.03
C ASN A 89 -23.32 -0.24 15.09
N ASN A 90 -22.13 0.33 14.87
CA ASN A 90 -21.47 1.24 15.79
C ASN A 90 -21.64 2.73 15.42
N THR A 91 -22.11 3.03 14.20
CA THR A 91 -22.25 4.41 13.70
C THR A 91 -23.13 5.29 14.59
N ARG A 92 -24.29 4.77 15.02
CA ARG A 92 -25.24 5.49 15.88
C ARG A 92 -24.63 5.80 17.25
N GLY A 93 -23.94 4.81 17.84
CA GLY A 93 -23.28 4.96 19.14
C GLY A 93 -22.15 5.99 19.11
N LEU A 94 -21.31 5.95 18.07
CA LEU A 94 -20.24 6.94 17.91
C LEU A 94 -20.82 8.34 17.72
N ARG A 95 -21.82 8.49 16.84
CA ARG A 95 -22.48 9.78 16.56
C ARG A 95 -23.05 10.40 17.85
N ALA A 96 -23.79 9.62 18.64
CA ALA A 96 -24.37 10.10 19.87
C ALA A 96 -23.31 10.56 20.88
N ARG A 97 -22.18 9.83 20.99
CA ARG A 97 -21.07 10.22 21.88
C ARG A 97 -20.38 11.49 21.39
N LEU A 98 -20.08 11.61 20.09
CA LEU A 98 -19.48 12.84 19.54
C LEU A 98 -20.38 14.07 19.76
N GLN A 99 -21.69 13.92 19.55
CA GLN A 99 -22.66 14.99 19.79
C GLN A 99 -22.75 15.39 21.27
N LYS A 100 -22.76 14.39 22.18
CA LYS A 100 -22.78 14.63 23.63
C LYS A 100 -21.55 15.41 24.11
N GLU A 101 -20.39 15.10 23.55
CA GLU A 101 -19.13 15.77 23.87
C GLU A 101 -18.90 17.05 23.06
N HIS A 102 -19.91 17.50 22.30
CA HIS A 102 -19.86 18.68 21.42
C HIS A 102 -18.71 18.67 20.40
N ILE A 103 -18.22 17.48 20.02
CA ILE A 103 -17.15 17.32 19.03
C ILE A 103 -17.76 17.39 17.63
N HIS A 104 -17.32 18.37 16.84
CA HIS A 104 -17.75 18.50 15.45
C HIS A 104 -17.18 17.36 14.57
N PHE A 105 -18.04 16.76 13.75
CA PHE A 105 -17.65 15.71 12.81
C PHE A 105 -18.42 15.84 11.49
N LYS A 106 -17.85 15.27 10.43
CA LYS A 106 -18.50 15.09 9.14
C LYS A 106 -18.62 13.59 8.83
N VAL A 107 -19.79 13.14 8.38
CA VAL A 107 -19.90 11.84 7.71
C VAL A 107 -19.27 12.02 6.33
N PHE A 108 -18.05 11.53 6.19
CA PHE A 108 -17.24 11.71 5.00
C PHE A 108 -17.64 10.70 3.91
N ILE A 109 -17.88 9.44 4.29
CA ILE A 109 -18.47 8.40 3.44
C ILE A 109 -19.70 7.84 4.16
N SER A 110 -20.86 7.90 3.52
CA SER A 110 -22.14 7.49 4.09
C SER A 110 -22.46 6.01 3.93
N ASN A 111 -21.91 5.36 2.90
CA ASN A 111 -21.98 3.92 2.68
C ASN A 111 -20.70 3.46 1.98
N LEU A 112 -19.84 2.75 2.71
CA LEU A 112 -18.53 2.33 2.22
C LEU A 112 -18.64 1.24 1.15
N GLN A 113 -19.67 0.39 1.19
CA GLN A 113 -19.91 -0.64 0.16
C GLN A 113 -20.09 0.00 -1.23
N ASP A 114 -20.83 1.10 -1.31
CA ASP A 114 -21.07 1.78 -2.60
C ASP A 114 -19.77 2.32 -3.19
N GLU A 115 -18.86 2.85 -2.37
CA GLU A 115 -17.56 3.33 -2.82
C GLU A 115 -16.63 2.20 -3.28
N VAL A 116 -16.66 1.06 -2.59
CA VAL A 116 -15.94 -0.16 -3.02
C VAL A 116 -16.47 -0.66 -4.35
N GLU A 117 -17.79 -0.69 -4.53
CA GLU A 117 -18.40 -1.12 -5.79
C GLU A 117 -18.11 -0.17 -6.96
N LYS A 118 -18.04 1.14 -6.72
CA LYS A 118 -17.65 2.11 -7.75
C LYS A 118 -16.25 1.81 -8.30
N GLN A 119 -15.31 1.38 -7.46
CA GLN A 119 -13.95 1.01 -7.89
C GLN A 119 -13.94 -0.19 -8.86
N GLU A 120 -14.86 -1.15 -8.70
CA GLU A 120 -14.92 -2.41 -9.47
C GLU A 120 -15.89 -2.40 -10.67
N ARG A 121 -16.96 -1.59 -10.64
CA ARG A 121 -17.87 -1.43 -11.80
C ARG A 121 -17.12 -0.95 -13.05
N HIS A 122 -16.01 -0.24 -12.87
CA HIS A 122 -15.11 0.14 -13.97
C HIS A 122 -14.34 -1.06 -14.54
N GLN A 123 -13.91 -2.03 -13.71
CA GLN A 123 -13.18 -3.23 -14.16
C GLN A 123 -14.04 -4.18 -15.01
N SER A 124 -15.28 -4.48 -14.58
CA SER A 124 -16.15 -5.44 -15.28
C SER A 124 -16.58 -4.97 -16.67
N SER A 125 -16.74 -3.65 -16.86
CA SER A 125 -17.02 -3.05 -18.17
C SER A 125 -15.85 -3.15 -19.16
N ARG A 126 -14.61 -3.20 -18.65
CA ARG A 126 -13.36 -3.23 -19.44
C ARG A 126 -12.88 -4.63 -19.79
N LYS A 127 -13.10 -5.63 -18.92
CA LYS A 127 -12.85 -7.06 -19.25
C LYS A 127 -13.58 -7.50 -20.52
N ARG A 128 -14.69 -6.84 -20.88
CA ARG A 128 -15.43 -7.07 -22.13
C ARG A 128 -14.81 -6.43 -23.39
N ARG A 129 -13.81 -5.55 -23.27
CA ARG A 129 -13.29 -4.72 -24.38
C ARG A 129 -11.82 -4.93 -24.74
N SER A 130 -10.98 -5.52 -23.88
CA SER A 130 -9.54 -5.67 -24.15
C SER A 130 -8.93 -6.88 -23.41
N GLU A 131 -8.90 -8.05 -24.06
CA GLU A 131 -8.20 -9.23 -23.54
C GLU A 131 -6.71 -9.30 -23.96
N CYS A 132 -6.22 -8.37 -24.80
CA CYS A 132 -4.92 -8.55 -25.48
C CYS A 132 -3.72 -7.82 -24.84
N LEU A 133 -3.91 -6.80 -23.99
CA LEU A 133 -2.83 -5.98 -23.42
C LEU A 133 -2.99 -5.72 -21.92
N TYR A 134 -1.86 -5.61 -21.20
CA TYR A 134 -1.81 -5.29 -19.77
C TYR A 134 -2.06 -3.79 -19.58
N ASP A 135 -3.07 -3.42 -18.80
CA ASP A 135 -3.51 -2.03 -18.63
C ASP A 135 -2.96 -1.43 -17.32
N TYR A 136 -1.99 -0.53 -17.42
CA TYR A 136 -1.38 0.10 -16.24
C TYR A 136 -2.25 1.16 -15.56
N GLU A 137 -3.46 1.42 -16.09
CA GLU A 137 -4.40 2.41 -15.54
C GLU A 137 -5.55 1.75 -14.75
N VAL A 138 -5.43 0.47 -14.41
CA VAL A 138 -6.35 -0.25 -13.52
C VAL A 138 -5.61 -0.94 -12.37
N TYR A 139 -6.34 -1.33 -11.33
CA TYR A 139 -5.77 -2.19 -10.29
C TYR A 139 -5.75 -3.65 -10.74
N HIS A 140 -4.74 -4.39 -10.32
CA HIS A 140 -4.54 -5.79 -10.71
C HIS A 140 -4.44 -6.72 -9.51
N SER A 141 -5.05 -7.89 -9.63
CA SER A 141 -4.90 -8.99 -8.67
C SER A 141 -3.43 -9.43 -8.55
N LEU A 142 -3.10 -10.15 -7.47
CA LEU A 142 -1.75 -10.66 -7.27
C LEU A 142 -1.29 -11.54 -8.45
N GLU A 143 -2.19 -12.37 -8.97
CA GLU A 143 -1.95 -13.32 -10.04
C GLU A 143 -1.67 -12.61 -11.38
N GLU A 144 -2.41 -11.54 -11.67
CA GLU A 144 -2.16 -10.67 -12.84
C GLU A 144 -0.80 -9.98 -12.74
N ILE A 145 -0.46 -9.42 -11.56
CA ILE A 145 0.84 -8.78 -11.32
C ILE A 145 1.97 -9.81 -11.50
N GLN A 146 1.85 -11.00 -10.92
CA GLN A 146 2.89 -12.03 -11.07
C GLN A 146 3.05 -12.47 -12.53
N SER A 147 1.95 -12.69 -13.25
CA SER A 147 1.97 -13.01 -14.68
C SER A 147 2.65 -11.90 -15.50
N TRP A 148 2.39 -10.64 -15.15
CA TRP A 148 3.07 -9.49 -15.72
C TRP A 148 4.57 -9.46 -15.42
N MET A 149 5.00 -9.76 -14.20
CA MET A 149 6.43 -9.85 -13.84
C MET A 149 7.15 -10.89 -14.69
N PHE A 150 6.56 -12.09 -14.85
CA PHE A 150 7.10 -13.13 -15.73
C PHE A 150 7.18 -12.67 -17.18
N LYS A 151 6.15 -11.96 -17.68
CA LYS A 151 6.15 -11.38 -19.02
C LYS A 151 7.29 -10.37 -19.19
N MET A 152 7.47 -9.44 -18.24
CA MET A 152 8.54 -8.44 -18.30
C MET A 152 9.93 -9.08 -18.33
N ASN A 153 10.16 -10.12 -17.51
CA ASN A 153 11.41 -10.88 -17.51
C ASN A 153 11.67 -11.59 -18.85
N ARG A 154 10.63 -12.21 -19.43
CA ARG A 154 10.73 -12.93 -20.71
C ARG A 154 10.95 -12.01 -21.91
N THR A 155 10.29 -10.85 -21.93
CA THR A 155 10.31 -9.95 -23.10
C THR A 155 11.44 -8.92 -23.06
N HIS A 156 12.03 -8.65 -21.89
CA HIS A 156 13.14 -7.70 -21.73
C HIS A 156 14.36 -8.30 -21.01
N PRO A 157 14.86 -9.49 -21.39
CA PRO A 157 15.92 -10.21 -20.65
C PRO A 157 17.26 -9.46 -20.57
N HIS A 158 17.46 -8.44 -21.42
CA HIS A 158 18.65 -7.59 -21.40
C HIS A 158 18.61 -6.45 -20.37
N LEU A 159 17.44 -6.17 -19.81
CA LEU A 159 17.20 -5.08 -18.85
C LEU A 159 16.53 -5.54 -17.57
N VAL A 160 15.80 -6.66 -17.61
CA VAL A 160 15.01 -7.20 -16.49
C VAL A 160 15.53 -8.57 -16.11
N ASP A 161 15.62 -8.81 -14.81
CA ASP A 161 15.83 -10.12 -14.21
C ASP A 161 14.80 -10.30 -13.09
N MET A 162 14.24 -11.49 -12.93
CA MET A 162 13.22 -11.79 -11.93
C MET A 162 13.68 -12.95 -11.05
N PHE A 163 13.62 -12.76 -9.73
CA PHE A 163 13.97 -13.80 -8.76
C PHE A 163 13.09 -13.70 -7.52
N SER A 164 13.01 -14.81 -6.78
CA SER A 164 12.37 -14.85 -5.47
C SER A 164 13.40 -14.68 -4.35
N ILE A 165 13.07 -13.90 -3.32
CA ILE A 165 13.89 -13.70 -2.13
C ILE A 165 13.42 -14.53 -0.92
N GLY A 166 12.31 -15.25 -1.06
CA GLY A 166 11.70 -16.01 0.02
C GLY A 166 10.26 -16.41 -0.28
N ARG A 167 9.52 -16.77 0.77
CA ARG A 167 8.09 -17.07 0.72
C ARG A 167 7.38 -16.32 1.84
N SER A 168 6.13 -15.95 1.60
CA SER A 168 5.21 -15.41 2.60
C SER A 168 4.78 -16.46 3.61
N TYR A 169 3.99 -16.05 4.61
CA TYR A 169 3.45 -16.96 5.62
C TYR A 169 2.58 -18.07 5.01
N GLU A 170 1.72 -17.75 4.04
CA GLU A 170 0.87 -18.71 3.33
C GLU A 170 1.60 -19.38 2.15
N GLY A 171 2.92 -19.20 2.05
CA GLY A 171 3.79 -19.95 1.13
C GLY A 171 3.93 -19.35 -0.27
N ARG A 172 3.38 -18.16 -0.54
CA ARG A 172 3.50 -17.49 -1.85
C ARG A 172 4.92 -16.95 -2.06
N PRO A 173 5.49 -17.04 -3.27
CA PRO A 173 6.83 -16.53 -3.55
C PRO A 173 6.90 -15.00 -3.44
N LEU A 174 8.02 -14.50 -2.90
CA LEU A 174 8.31 -13.07 -2.76
C LEU A 174 9.21 -12.62 -3.91
N TYR A 175 8.60 -12.16 -5.00
CA TYR A 175 9.32 -11.80 -6.22
C TYR A 175 9.87 -10.38 -6.23
N VAL A 176 11.04 -10.23 -6.84
CA VAL A 176 11.72 -8.96 -7.08
C VAL A 176 12.13 -8.89 -8.55
N LEU A 177 11.91 -7.73 -9.18
CA LEU A 177 12.46 -7.38 -10.48
C LEU A 177 13.74 -6.57 -10.30
N GLN A 178 14.85 -7.02 -10.88
CA GLN A 178 16.03 -6.20 -11.07
C GLN A 178 15.96 -5.53 -12.43
N LEU A 179 15.86 -4.20 -12.45
CA LEU A 179 16.00 -3.39 -13.66
C LEU A 179 17.42 -2.83 -13.77
N GLY A 180 17.98 -2.86 -14.97
CA GLY A 180 19.20 -2.16 -15.32
C GLY A 180 20.04 -2.93 -16.32
N LYS A 181 20.74 -2.20 -17.20
CA LYS A 181 21.64 -2.81 -18.17
C LYS A 181 22.83 -3.43 -17.46
N ARG A 182 23.21 -4.65 -17.85
CA ARG A 182 24.40 -5.38 -17.35
C ARG A 182 25.70 -4.80 -17.95
N THR A 183 25.97 -3.52 -17.69
CA THR A 183 27.13 -2.78 -18.21
C THR A 183 28.41 -3.06 -17.44
N ARG A 184 28.30 -3.33 -16.12
CA ARG A 184 29.43 -3.65 -15.24
C ARG A 184 28.96 -4.44 -14.02
N PRO A 185 29.85 -5.23 -13.40
CA PRO A 185 29.54 -5.86 -12.12
C PRO A 185 29.35 -4.81 -11.02
N HIS A 186 28.61 -5.16 -9.98
CA HIS A 186 28.49 -4.39 -8.72
C HIS A 186 27.98 -2.95 -8.81
N LYS A 187 27.07 -2.64 -9.75
CA LYS A 187 26.36 -1.34 -9.79
C LYS A 187 25.71 -0.99 -8.44
N LYS A 188 25.69 0.31 -8.10
CA LYS A 188 24.89 0.86 -6.99
C LYS A 188 23.43 0.46 -7.19
N VAL A 189 22.72 0.25 -6.09
CA VAL A 189 21.37 -0.28 -6.08
C VAL A 189 20.41 0.73 -5.45
N VAL A 190 19.25 0.90 -6.07
CA VAL A 190 18.05 1.51 -5.47
C VAL A 190 17.07 0.37 -5.18
N TRP A 191 16.66 0.22 -3.94
CA TRP A 191 15.58 -0.68 -3.56
C TRP A 191 14.27 0.09 -3.51
N ILE A 192 13.23 -0.44 -4.15
CA ILE A 192 11.87 0.09 -4.14
C ILE A 192 10.92 -1.06 -3.76
N ASP A 193 10.18 -0.91 -2.68
CA ASP A 193 9.09 -1.82 -2.34
C ASP A 193 7.75 -1.11 -2.27
N CYS A 194 6.70 -1.85 -2.62
CA CYS A 194 5.32 -1.39 -2.63
C CYS A 194 4.43 -2.44 -1.95
N GLY A 195 3.26 -2.01 -1.46
CA GLY A 195 2.25 -2.93 -0.93
C GLY A 195 2.69 -3.64 0.35
N VAL A 196 3.42 -2.94 1.24
CA VAL A 196 3.71 -3.42 2.60
C VAL A 196 2.40 -3.53 3.39
N HIS A 197 1.51 -2.54 3.25
CA HIS A 197 0.14 -2.63 3.72
C HIS A 197 -0.79 -3.02 2.56
N ALA A 198 -1.62 -4.03 2.79
CA ALA A 198 -2.37 -4.67 1.72
C ALA A 198 -3.43 -3.78 1.04
N ARG A 199 -4.12 -2.93 1.81
CA ARG A 199 -5.18 -2.03 1.30
C ARG A 199 -4.70 -0.85 0.44
N GLU A 200 -3.39 -0.59 0.39
CA GLU A 200 -2.79 0.58 -0.27
C GLU A 200 -2.51 0.28 -1.77
N TRP A 201 -3.56 -0.02 -2.54
CA TRP A 201 -3.47 -0.55 -3.91
C TRP A 201 -2.70 0.34 -4.91
N ILE A 202 -2.66 1.66 -4.69
CA ILE A 202 -1.89 2.59 -5.52
C ILE A 202 -0.36 2.34 -5.44
N GLY A 203 0.13 1.77 -4.33
CA GLY A 203 1.55 1.41 -4.19
C GLY A 203 1.96 0.35 -5.23
N PRO A 204 1.36 -0.86 -5.22
CA PRO A 204 1.63 -1.88 -6.23
C PRO A 204 1.41 -1.38 -7.67
N ALA A 205 0.38 -0.57 -7.93
CA ALA A 205 0.17 0.04 -9.24
C ALA A 205 1.35 0.95 -9.65
N PHE A 206 1.86 1.78 -8.74
CA PHE A 206 3.04 2.60 -8.99
C PHE A 206 4.30 1.77 -9.30
N CYS A 207 4.56 0.69 -8.56
CA CYS A 207 5.71 -0.16 -8.84
C CYS A 207 5.66 -0.76 -10.26
N GLN A 208 4.46 -1.14 -10.73
CA GLN A 208 4.27 -1.63 -12.11
C GLN A 208 4.48 -0.52 -13.14
N TRP A 209 3.90 0.66 -12.89
CA TRP A 209 4.07 1.84 -13.72
C TRP A 209 5.53 2.26 -13.85
N PHE A 210 6.28 2.27 -12.75
CA PHE A 210 7.70 2.64 -12.76
C PHE A 210 8.51 1.66 -13.63
N VAL A 211 8.21 0.36 -13.58
CA VAL A 211 8.85 -0.65 -14.45
C VAL A 211 8.53 -0.37 -15.93
N LYS A 212 7.26 -0.13 -16.26
CA LYS A 212 6.82 0.25 -17.61
C LYS A 212 7.58 1.49 -18.11
N GLU A 213 7.57 2.56 -17.32
CA GLU A 213 8.21 3.82 -17.68
C GLU A 213 9.73 3.69 -17.81
N ALA A 214 10.39 2.93 -16.92
CA ALA A 214 11.82 2.69 -17.01
C ALA A 214 12.19 1.94 -18.31
N LEU A 215 11.45 0.88 -18.66
CA LEU A 215 11.71 0.09 -19.87
C LEU A 215 11.42 0.88 -21.14
N HIS A 216 10.29 1.59 -21.18
CA HIS A 216 9.88 2.39 -22.32
C HIS A 216 10.84 3.56 -22.54
N SER A 217 11.10 4.36 -21.50
CA SER A 217 11.93 5.57 -21.60
C SER A 217 13.43 5.31 -21.72
N TYR A 218 13.92 4.10 -21.41
CA TYR A 218 15.34 3.75 -21.61
C TYR A 218 15.85 4.06 -23.03
N GLN A 219 14.99 3.87 -24.04
CA GLN A 219 15.37 4.04 -25.44
C GLN A 219 15.52 5.51 -25.88
N TYR A 220 14.83 6.46 -25.25
CA TYR A 220 14.76 7.85 -25.76
C TYR A 220 14.97 8.93 -24.68
N ASP A 221 14.83 8.63 -23.39
CA ASP A 221 15.16 9.54 -22.28
C ASP A 221 16.61 9.31 -21.83
N SER A 222 17.48 10.29 -22.10
CA SER A 222 18.90 10.24 -21.73
C SER A 222 19.13 10.11 -20.23
N VAL A 223 18.24 10.64 -19.39
CA VAL A 223 18.32 10.54 -17.93
C VAL A 223 18.02 9.11 -17.49
N MET A 224 16.88 8.53 -17.93
CA MET A 224 16.55 7.15 -17.58
C MET A 224 17.60 6.17 -18.11
N ARG A 225 18.08 6.37 -19.34
CA ARG A 225 19.16 5.56 -19.92
C ARG A 225 20.42 5.61 -19.06
N ARG A 226 20.85 6.81 -18.62
CA ARG A 226 21.99 6.98 -17.72
C ARG A 226 21.76 6.28 -16.37
N LEU A 227 20.57 6.44 -15.78
CA LEU A 227 20.21 5.78 -14.52
C LEU A 227 20.31 4.26 -14.64
N MET A 228 19.67 3.66 -15.64
CA MET A 228 19.68 2.20 -15.84
C MET A 228 21.06 1.66 -16.26
N ASN A 229 21.94 2.49 -16.82
CA ASN A 229 23.33 2.12 -17.11
C ASN A 229 24.25 2.20 -15.88
N GLN A 230 23.94 3.04 -14.89
CA GLN A 230 24.80 3.28 -13.72
C GLN A 230 24.27 2.61 -12.43
N LEU A 231 22.97 2.40 -12.32
CA LEU A 231 22.25 1.85 -11.18
C LEU A 231 21.49 0.56 -11.56
N ASN A 232 21.28 -0.30 -10.57
CA ASN A 232 20.24 -1.32 -10.63
C ASN A 232 19.07 -0.89 -9.74
N PHE A 233 17.84 -1.06 -10.21
CA PHE A 233 16.64 -0.89 -9.40
C PHE A 233 16.13 -2.28 -9.02
N PHE A 234 16.10 -2.61 -7.74
CA PHE A 234 15.37 -3.78 -7.25
C PHE A 234 13.97 -3.33 -6.85
N ILE A 235 12.97 -3.86 -7.53
CA ILE A 235 11.57 -3.46 -7.37
C ILE A 235 10.80 -4.67 -6.88
N MET A 236 10.16 -4.55 -5.73
CA MET A 236 9.24 -5.53 -5.16
C MET A 236 7.82 -4.96 -5.26
N PRO A 237 7.04 -5.30 -6.32
CA PRO A 237 5.73 -4.70 -6.54
C PRO A 237 4.71 -4.97 -5.44
N VAL A 238 4.80 -6.15 -4.81
CA VAL A 238 3.92 -6.53 -3.70
C VAL A 238 4.77 -7.16 -2.60
N PHE A 239 4.98 -6.41 -1.52
CA PHE A 239 5.69 -6.87 -0.33
C PHE A 239 4.87 -7.90 0.46
N ASN A 240 3.65 -7.53 0.82
CA ASN A 240 2.73 -8.34 1.61
C ASN A 240 1.77 -9.10 0.68
N VAL A 241 2.30 -10.12 0.00
CA VAL A 241 1.55 -10.87 -1.02
C VAL A 241 0.29 -11.56 -0.48
N ASP A 242 0.33 -12.07 0.76
CA ASP A 242 -0.83 -12.73 1.36
C ASP A 242 -1.91 -11.73 1.75
N GLY A 243 -1.51 -10.61 2.37
CA GLY A 243 -2.44 -9.53 2.70
C GLY A 243 -3.05 -8.94 1.43
N TYR A 244 -2.25 -8.70 0.39
CA TYR A 244 -2.73 -8.13 -0.87
C TYR A 244 -3.78 -9.03 -1.52
N HIS A 245 -3.50 -10.34 -1.65
CA HIS A 245 -4.49 -11.30 -2.15
C HIS A 245 -5.76 -11.35 -1.28
N PHE A 246 -5.61 -11.26 0.06
CA PHE A 246 -6.75 -11.20 0.97
C PHE A 246 -7.58 -9.92 0.78
N SER A 247 -6.96 -8.80 0.40
CA SER A 247 -7.66 -7.55 0.12
C SER A 247 -8.50 -7.59 -1.16
N TRP A 248 -8.16 -8.47 -2.11
CA TRP A 248 -8.95 -8.69 -3.32
C TRP A 248 -10.11 -9.67 -3.10
N THR A 249 -9.93 -10.64 -2.20
CA THR A 249 -10.83 -11.80 -2.09
C THR A 249 -11.78 -11.73 -0.90
N THR A 250 -11.38 -11.08 0.19
CA THR A 250 -12.10 -11.20 1.47
C THR A 250 -12.32 -9.87 2.19
N ASP A 251 -11.29 -9.03 2.30
CA ASP A 251 -11.39 -7.77 3.08
C ASP A 251 -10.54 -6.67 2.45
N ARG A 252 -11.17 -5.82 1.62
CA ARG A 252 -10.58 -4.67 0.93
C ARG A 252 -9.73 -3.75 1.81
N PHE A 253 -10.09 -3.62 3.09
CA PHE A 253 -9.40 -2.74 4.04
C PHE A 253 -8.41 -3.47 4.95
N TRP A 254 -8.10 -4.74 4.64
CA TRP A 254 -7.05 -5.47 5.32
C TRP A 254 -5.69 -4.78 5.14
N ARG A 255 -4.97 -4.60 6.26
CA ARG A 255 -3.68 -3.90 6.29
C ARG A 255 -2.50 -4.86 6.48
N LYS A 256 -2.62 -5.76 7.44
CA LYS A 256 -1.52 -6.56 8.02
C LYS A 256 -1.09 -7.74 7.14
N THR A 257 -0.06 -8.48 7.56
CA THR A 257 0.26 -9.81 7.02
C THR A 257 -0.86 -10.82 7.33
N ARG A 258 -0.67 -12.11 7.02
CA ARG A 258 -1.66 -13.18 7.28
C ARG A 258 -1.19 -14.26 8.25
N SER A 259 -0.11 -13.99 8.98
CA SER A 259 0.40 -14.89 10.02
C SER A 259 -0.64 -15.21 11.08
N ARG A 260 -0.63 -16.46 11.57
CA ARG A 260 -1.55 -16.90 12.64
C ARG A 260 -0.91 -16.63 14.00
N ASN A 261 -1.72 -16.18 14.94
CA ASN A 261 -1.38 -16.19 16.36
C ASN A 261 -2.08 -17.38 17.02
N ALA A 262 -1.34 -18.24 17.72
CA ALA A 262 -1.92 -19.44 18.34
C ALA A 262 -2.92 -19.12 19.48
N LYS A 263 -2.74 -17.97 20.15
CA LYS A 263 -3.53 -17.59 21.34
C LYS A 263 -4.74 -16.71 21.01
N TYR A 264 -4.80 -16.13 19.82
CA TYR A 264 -5.84 -15.17 19.44
C TYR A 264 -6.45 -15.54 18.09
N HIS A 265 -7.76 -15.30 17.94
CA HIS A 265 -8.43 -15.48 16.65
C HIS A 265 -8.00 -14.44 15.59
N CYS A 266 -7.39 -13.33 16.03
CA CYS A 266 -6.86 -12.29 15.16
C CYS A 266 -5.62 -12.76 14.41
N ARG A 267 -5.44 -12.23 13.19
CA ARG A 267 -4.35 -12.58 12.29
C ARG A 267 -3.52 -11.37 11.90
N GLY A 268 -2.28 -11.65 11.51
CA GLY A 268 -1.39 -10.68 10.90
C GLY A 268 -0.71 -9.74 11.86
N VAL A 269 0.45 -9.28 11.42
CA VAL A 269 1.31 -8.28 12.03
C VAL A 269 1.38 -7.08 11.09
N ASP A 270 1.50 -5.88 11.64
CA ASP A 270 1.85 -4.71 10.85
C ASP A 270 3.31 -4.84 10.39
N ALA A 271 3.50 -5.15 9.11
CA ALA A 271 4.81 -5.34 8.52
C ALA A 271 5.72 -4.11 8.65
N ASN A 272 5.16 -2.90 8.81
CA ASN A 272 5.92 -1.67 9.05
C ASN A 272 6.01 -1.28 10.55
N ARG A 273 5.77 -2.24 11.45
CA ARG A 273 6.10 -2.19 12.89
C ARG A 273 6.99 -3.35 13.33
N ASN A 274 7.33 -4.26 12.41
CA ASN A 274 8.00 -5.51 12.70
C ASN A 274 9.52 -5.47 12.51
N TRP A 275 10.11 -4.37 12.06
CA TRP A 275 11.55 -4.32 11.76
C TRP A 275 12.41 -4.22 13.02
N LYS A 276 13.63 -4.78 12.99
CA LYS A 276 14.58 -4.77 14.13
C LYS A 276 15.23 -3.39 14.34
N VAL A 277 14.42 -2.37 14.61
CA VAL A 277 14.83 -1.02 14.96
C VAL A 277 13.85 -0.46 15.98
N LYS A 278 14.31 -0.31 17.22
CA LYS A 278 13.47 0.23 18.31
C LYS A 278 12.12 -0.49 18.44
N TRP A 279 12.12 -1.79 18.16
CA TRP A 279 10.92 -2.57 17.88
C TRP A 279 9.91 -2.55 19.03
N CYS A 280 8.64 -2.33 18.69
CA CYS A 280 7.50 -2.32 19.60
C CYS A 280 7.61 -1.34 20.78
N GLU A 281 8.38 -0.26 20.61
CA GLU A 281 8.35 0.91 21.50
C GLU A 281 7.13 1.79 21.13
N GLU A 282 7.29 3.10 21.00
CA GLU A 282 6.18 4.02 20.73
C GLU A 282 5.57 3.83 19.31
N GLY A 283 4.26 4.07 19.19
CA GLY A 283 3.54 4.06 17.91
C GLY A 283 3.32 2.67 17.29
N ALA A 284 3.47 1.60 18.09
CA ALA A 284 3.11 0.23 17.76
C ALA A 284 2.29 -0.38 18.91
N SER A 285 1.56 -1.46 18.63
CA SER A 285 0.83 -2.21 19.66
C SER A 285 1.45 -3.59 19.89
N SER A 286 1.43 -4.07 21.13
CA SER A 286 1.75 -5.46 21.48
C SER A 286 0.52 -6.38 21.44
N HIS A 287 -0.68 -5.82 21.22
CA HIS A 287 -1.92 -6.59 21.19
C HIS A 287 -2.21 -7.18 19.80
N PRO A 288 -2.34 -8.52 19.63
CA PRO A 288 -2.43 -9.14 18.29
C PRO A 288 -3.64 -8.75 17.44
N CYS A 289 -4.70 -8.24 18.05
CA CYS A 289 -5.90 -7.78 17.35
C CYS A 289 -5.80 -6.36 16.80
N ASP A 290 -4.79 -5.59 17.19
CA ASP A 290 -4.62 -4.21 16.74
C ASP A 290 -4.02 -4.16 15.34
N ASP A 291 -4.39 -3.13 14.57
CA ASP A 291 -3.90 -2.92 13.21
C ASP A 291 -2.42 -2.53 13.15
N THR A 292 -1.87 -2.05 14.27
CA THR A 292 -0.46 -1.68 14.45
C THR A 292 0.32 -2.70 15.28
N TYR A 293 -0.20 -3.94 15.40
CA TYR A 293 0.47 -5.02 16.11
C TYR A 293 1.90 -5.25 15.58
N CYS A 294 2.90 -5.15 16.46
CA CYS A 294 4.32 -5.20 16.11
C CYS A 294 4.86 -6.62 15.88
N GLY A 295 4.07 -7.65 16.18
CA GLY A 295 4.46 -9.05 16.11
C GLY A 295 4.97 -9.62 17.44
N PRO A 296 5.29 -10.92 17.50
CA PRO A 296 5.81 -11.56 18.71
C PRO A 296 7.30 -11.24 18.98
N PHE A 297 8.07 -10.87 17.96
CA PHE A 297 9.49 -10.48 18.03
C PHE A 297 9.88 -9.72 16.75
N PRO A 298 10.98 -8.95 16.72
CA PRO A 298 11.38 -8.23 15.51
C PRO A 298 11.78 -9.19 14.39
N GLU A 299 11.35 -8.87 13.17
CA GLU A 299 11.50 -9.68 11.95
C GLU A 299 10.83 -11.06 12.09
N SER A 300 9.69 -11.13 12.81
CA SER A 300 8.86 -12.34 12.91
C SER A 300 8.19 -12.71 11.60
N GLU A 301 7.82 -11.71 10.80
CA GLU A 301 7.09 -11.95 9.56
C GLU A 301 8.06 -12.46 8.48
N PRO A 302 7.76 -13.59 7.82
CA PRO A 302 8.65 -14.17 6.82
C PRO A 302 8.91 -13.20 5.64
N GLU A 303 7.95 -12.33 5.32
CA GLU A 303 8.08 -11.26 4.34
C GLU A 303 9.15 -10.23 4.76
N VAL A 304 9.05 -9.73 5.99
CA VAL A 304 10.00 -8.78 6.58
C VAL A 304 11.39 -9.41 6.71
N LYS A 305 11.45 -10.65 7.21
CA LYS A 305 12.70 -11.40 7.35
C LYS A 305 13.41 -11.63 6.01
N ALA A 306 12.66 -11.92 4.94
CA ALA A 306 13.21 -12.13 3.61
C ALA A 306 13.85 -10.84 3.05
N VAL A 307 13.14 -9.71 3.12
CA VAL A 307 13.67 -8.41 2.65
C VAL A 307 14.84 -7.95 3.52
N ALA A 308 14.74 -8.07 4.84
CA ALA A 308 15.83 -7.72 5.74
C ALA A 308 17.10 -8.57 5.46
N LYS A 309 16.96 -9.88 5.24
CA LYS A 309 18.06 -10.76 4.82
C LYS A 309 18.66 -10.31 3.48
N PHE A 310 17.82 -10.01 2.49
CA PHE A 310 18.26 -9.57 1.18
C PHE A 310 19.03 -8.24 1.24
N LEU A 311 18.51 -7.24 1.95
CA LEU A 311 19.14 -5.93 2.09
C LEU A 311 20.44 -6.01 2.89
N ARG A 312 20.51 -6.81 3.97
CA ARG A 312 21.77 -7.06 4.70
C ARG A 312 22.85 -7.65 3.80
N LYS A 313 22.49 -8.61 2.93
CA LYS A 313 23.42 -9.20 1.95
C LYS A 313 23.94 -8.18 0.93
N HIS A 314 23.12 -7.18 0.58
CA HIS A 314 23.46 -6.16 -0.43
C HIS A 314 23.84 -4.79 0.14
N LYS A 315 24.05 -4.66 1.47
CA LYS A 315 24.22 -3.37 2.17
C LYS A 315 25.29 -2.45 1.58
N LYS A 316 26.39 -3.01 1.04
CA LYS A 316 27.46 -2.22 0.42
C LYS A 316 27.03 -1.56 -0.90
N ARG A 317 26.06 -2.16 -1.61
CA ARG A 317 25.59 -1.75 -2.93
C ARG A 317 24.32 -0.90 -2.87
N VAL A 318 23.40 -1.20 -1.95
CA VAL A 318 22.15 -0.44 -1.78
C VAL A 318 22.47 0.96 -1.27
N LYS A 319 22.18 1.97 -2.08
CA LYS A 319 22.42 3.38 -1.76
C LYS A 319 21.14 4.14 -1.43
N ALA A 320 20.00 3.66 -1.94
CA ALA A 320 18.69 4.16 -1.54
C ALA A 320 17.71 3.02 -1.27
N TYR A 321 16.83 3.27 -0.30
CA TYR A 321 15.68 2.46 0.07
C TYR A 321 14.44 3.35 -0.04
N ILE A 322 13.46 2.97 -0.84
CA ILE A 322 12.22 3.71 -1.04
C ILE A 322 11.05 2.77 -0.79
N SER A 323 10.27 3.02 0.25
CA SER A 323 9.03 2.27 0.51
C SER A 323 7.83 3.10 0.10
N ILE A 324 6.92 2.53 -0.68
CA ILE A 324 5.76 3.23 -1.24
C ILE A 324 4.49 2.81 -0.50
N HIS A 325 3.85 3.80 0.11
CA HIS A 325 2.62 3.71 0.89
C HIS A 325 1.55 4.66 0.34
N ALA A 326 0.35 4.57 0.91
CA ALA A 326 -0.69 5.58 0.76
C ALA A 326 -1.54 5.63 2.03
N TYR A 327 -2.18 6.73 2.38
CA TYR A 327 -2.27 8.01 1.67
C TYR A 327 -1.86 9.14 2.62
N ALA A 328 -1.34 10.24 2.07
CA ALA A 328 -1.22 11.52 2.78
C ALA A 328 -0.61 12.64 1.92
N GLN A 329 -0.05 12.31 0.74
CA GLN A 329 0.82 13.19 -0.04
C GLN A 329 2.02 13.69 0.77
N MET A 330 2.85 12.74 1.23
CA MET A 330 4.06 13.02 1.99
C MET A 330 5.29 12.27 1.44
N LEU A 331 6.46 12.89 1.53
CA LEU A 331 7.75 12.24 1.34
C LEU A 331 8.52 12.28 2.66
N LEU A 332 8.60 11.15 3.34
CA LEU A 332 9.16 11.02 4.67
C LEU A 332 10.58 10.45 4.60
N TYR A 333 11.40 10.83 5.57
CA TYR A 333 12.71 10.22 5.81
C TYR A 333 12.94 10.03 7.33
N PRO A 334 13.98 9.29 7.77
CA PRO A 334 14.22 9.04 9.19
C PRO A 334 14.44 10.30 10.04
N TYR A 335 14.16 10.28 11.34
CA TYR A 335 13.66 9.13 12.08
C TYR A 335 12.13 9.13 12.21
N SER A 336 11.54 7.94 12.21
CA SER A 336 10.15 7.74 12.66
C SER A 336 10.08 7.45 14.16
N TYR A 337 11.03 6.73 14.74
CA TYR A 337 10.94 6.30 16.16
C TYR A 337 11.35 7.38 17.18
N LYS A 338 11.88 8.53 16.75
CA LYS A 338 12.31 9.60 17.66
C LYS A 338 12.32 10.97 16.99
N TYR A 339 12.27 12.01 17.82
CA TYR A 339 12.52 13.40 17.44
C TYR A 339 14.02 13.69 17.46
N ALA A 340 14.69 13.43 16.35
CA ALA A 340 16.09 13.76 16.18
C ALA A 340 16.42 13.98 14.70
N THR A 341 17.42 14.80 14.43
CA THR A 341 18.00 14.95 13.09
C THR A 341 18.86 13.74 12.73
N ILE A 342 18.92 13.44 11.44
CA ILE A 342 19.81 12.42 10.88
C ILE A 342 21.20 13.02 10.62
N PRO A 343 22.30 12.26 10.79
CA PRO A 343 23.65 12.76 10.54
C PRO A 343 23.90 13.38 9.16
N ASN A 344 23.25 12.88 8.10
CA ASN A 344 23.37 13.39 6.73
C ASN A 344 22.16 14.23 6.31
N PHE A 345 21.63 15.05 7.24
CA PHE A 345 20.41 15.83 7.07
C PHE A 345 20.39 16.64 5.76
N ASP A 346 21.39 17.50 5.52
CA ASP A 346 21.41 18.39 4.36
C ASP A 346 21.26 17.63 3.03
N CYS A 347 21.94 16.48 2.90
CA CYS A 347 21.87 15.62 1.73
C CYS A 347 20.47 15.04 1.49
N VAL A 348 19.82 14.60 2.56
CA VAL A 348 18.53 13.89 2.49
C VAL A 348 17.39 14.89 2.35
N GLU A 349 17.46 16.02 3.07
CA GLU A 349 16.48 17.11 3.00
C GLU A 349 16.50 17.75 1.61
N SER A 350 17.69 18.06 1.06
CA SER A 350 17.81 18.55 -0.31
C SER A 350 17.27 17.55 -1.33
N ALA A 351 17.59 16.25 -1.18
CA ALA A 351 17.04 15.23 -2.06
C ALA A 351 15.51 15.11 -1.96
N ALA A 352 14.93 15.26 -0.76
CA ALA A 352 13.49 15.26 -0.56
C ALA A 352 12.83 16.50 -1.19
N HIS A 353 13.44 17.67 -0.99
CA HIS A 353 13.00 18.94 -1.58
C HIS A 353 12.97 18.88 -3.12
N ASP A 354 14.07 18.42 -3.73
CA ASP A 354 14.18 18.29 -5.19
C ASP A 354 13.15 17.27 -5.72
N ALA A 355 12.92 16.18 -4.98
CA ALA A 355 11.96 15.16 -5.35
C ALA A 355 10.51 15.68 -5.33
N VAL A 356 10.10 16.40 -4.28
CA VAL A 356 8.74 16.97 -4.22
C VAL A 356 8.56 18.12 -5.21
N THR A 357 9.61 18.86 -5.55
CA THR A 357 9.58 19.90 -6.59
C THR A 357 9.38 19.28 -7.97
N ALA A 358 10.13 18.21 -8.26
CA ALA A 358 9.95 17.44 -9.50
C ALA A 358 8.56 16.81 -9.59
N LEU A 359 8.03 16.28 -8.48
CA LEU A 359 6.65 15.78 -8.39
C LEU A 359 5.65 16.89 -8.71
N TYR A 360 5.77 18.03 -8.04
CA TYR A 360 4.88 19.19 -8.21
C TYR A 360 4.82 19.65 -9.67
N SER A 361 5.94 19.66 -10.39
CA SER A 361 5.99 20.07 -11.81
C SER A 361 5.14 19.23 -12.77
N ALA A 362 4.69 18.03 -12.39
CA ALA A 362 3.84 17.21 -13.26
C ALA A 362 2.41 17.76 -13.34
N TYR A 363 1.80 18.04 -12.18
CA TYR A 363 0.35 18.34 -12.08
C TYR A 363 0.00 19.36 -10.98
N GLY A 364 0.99 20.02 -10.36
CA GLY A 364 0.77 20.99 -9.29
C GLY A 364 0.38 20.38 -7.93
N VAL A 365 0.59 19.08 -7.73
CA VAL A 365 0.24 18.41 -6.47
C VAL A 365 1.30 18.64 -5.41
N ARG A 366 0.88 19.23 -4.28
CA ARG A 366 1.77 19.57 -3.17
C ARG A 366 1.92 18.38 -2.21
N TYR A 367 3.16 17.92 -2.07
CA TYR A 367 3.57 16.96 -1.05
C TYR A 367 4.28 17.68 0.10
N ARG A 368 3.99 17.28 1.34
CA ARG A 368 4.83 17.64 2.49
C ARG A 368 6.06 16.74 2.50
N TYR A 369 7.17 17.19 3.05
CA TYR A 369 8.34 16.35 3.29
C TYR A 369 8.98 16.67 4.62
N GLY A 370 9.78 15.75 5.15
CA GLY A 370 10.49 15.93 6.42
C GLY A 370 10.69 14.62 7.19
N PRO A 371 11.22 14.69 8.42
CA PRO A 371 11.35 13.53 9.29
C PRO A 371 9.98 12.91 9.58
N ALA A 372 9.86 11.59 9.52
CA ALA A 372 8.58 10.92 9.73
C ALA A 372 7.91 11.23 11.09
N SER A 373 8.71 11.34 12.16
CA SER A 373 8.22 11.65 13.51
C SER A 373 7.49 12.99 13.63
N THR A 374 7.95 14.02 12.91
CA THR A 374 7.41 15.38 12.93
C THR A 374 6.39 15.62 11.82
N THR A 375 6.63 15.09 10.62
CA THR A 375 5.76 15.31 9.46
C THR A 375 4.49 14.47 9.51
N LEU A 376 4.60 13.22 9.99
CA LEU A 376 3.50 12.27 10.14
C LEU A 376 3.21 12.02 11.63
N TYR A 377 3.93 11.10 12.27
CA TYR A 377 3.85 10.79 13.70
C TYR A 377 4.99 9.85 14.14
N VAL A 378 5.22 9.73 15.44
CA VAL A 378 6.20 8.80 16.00
C VAL A 378 5.74 7.37 15.78
N SER A 379 6.63 6.53 15.26
CA SER A 379 6.40 5.09 15.13
C SER A 379 7.70 4.30 15.16
N SER A 380 7.66 3.18 15.86
CA SER A 380 8.76 2.25 16.00
C SER A 380 8.70 1.10 14.99
N GLY A 381 9.85 0.43 14.78
CA GLY A 381 9.90 -0.78 13.96
C GLY A 381 9.61 -0.59 12.47
N SER A 382 9.85 0.62 11.92
CA SER A 382 9.63 0.92 10.50
C SER A 382 10.77 0.43 9.61
N SER A 383 10.46 0.11 8.35
CA SER A 383 11.43 -0.36 7.35
C SER A 383 12.47 0.71 7.00
N MET A 384 12.03 1.96 6.89
CA MET A 384 12.85 3.12 6.55
C MET A 384 13.92 3.39 7.63
N ASP A 385 13.54 3.40 8.92
CA ASP A 385 14.49 3.58 10.01
C ASP A 385 15.47 2.40 10.11
N TRP A 386 14.99 1.17 9.82
CA TRP A 386 15.84 -0.02 9.79
C TRP A 386 16.86 0.07 8.65
N ALA A 387 16.43 0.46 7.45
CA ALA A 387 17.29 0.61 6.28
C ALA A 387 18.40 1.64 6.57
N TYR A 388 18.03 2.78 7.13
CA TYR A 388 18.95 3.85 7.51
C TYR A 388 19.97 3.38 8.56
N ARG A 389 19.48 2.76 9.65
CA ARG A 389 20.35 2.21 10.71
C ARG A 389 21.31 1.12 10.20
N ASN A 390 20.94 0.41 9.13
CA ASN A 390 21.78 -0.60 8.47
C ASN A 390 22.70 -0.04 7.37
N GLY A 391 22.87 1.28 7.30
CA GLY A 391 23.87 1.94 6.46
C GLY A 391 23.39 2.37 5.07
N ILE A 392 22.07 2.34 4.81
CA ILE A 392 21.50 2.88 3.57
C ILE A 392 21.20 4.37 3.79
N GLN A 393 22.08 5.23 3.28
CA GLN A 393 22.10 6.67 3.59
C GLN A 393 20.85 7.44 3.12
N TYR A 394 20.20 6.98 2.04
CA TYR A 394 18.98 7.59 1.50
C TYR A 394 17.81 6.63 1.71
N ALA A 395 17.11 6.78 2.84
CA ALA A 395 15.92 6.00 3.13
C ALA A 395 14.70 6.91 3.11
N PHE A 396 13.71 6.58 2.27
CA PHE A 396 12.51 7.36 2.08
C PHE A 396 11.26 6.49 2.17
N ALA A 397 10.17 7.08 2.64
CA ALA A 397 8.82 6.53 2.53
C ALA A 397 7.91 7.54 1.83
N PHE A 398 7.24 7.13 0.76
CA PHE A 398 6.21 7.95 0.12
C PHE A 398 4.85 7.58 0.69
N GLU A 399 4.06 8.57 1.07
CA GLU A 399 2.61 8.45 1.25
C GLU A 399 1.95 9.10 0.03
N LEU A 400 1.47 8.29 -0.91
CA LEU A 400 0.94 8.77 -2.18
C LEU A 400 -0.41 9.49 -2.03
N ARG A 401 -1.06 9.79 -3.16
CA ARG A 401 -2.39 10.40 -3.19
C ARG A 401 -3.40 9.53 -2.44
N ASP A 402 -4.43 10.14 -1.85
CA ASP A 402 -4.70 11.59 -1.75
C ASP A 402 -4.51 12.09 -0.31
N LYS A 403 -5.30 13.09 0.12
CA LYS A 403 -5.33 13.58 1.51
C LYS A 403 -6.56 13.07 2.28
N GLY A 404 -7.09 11.92 1.86
CA GLY A 404 -8.23 11.25 2.47
C GLY A 404 -9.56 11.50 1.77
N TYR A 405 -9.62 12.08 0.56
CA TYR A 405 -10.90 12.20 -0.13
C TYR A 405 -11.41 10.84 -0.62
N PHE A 406 -10.52 10.05 -1.19
CA PHE A 406 -10.74 8.64 -1.49
C PHE A 406 -9.98 7.74 -0.50
N GLY A 407 -8.89 8.26 0.08
CA GLY A 407 -8.04 7.48 0.96
C GLY A 407 -7.52 6.23 0.24
N PHE A 408 -7.82 5.06 0.80
CA PHE A 408 -7.40 3.78 0.21
C PHE A 408 -8.20 3.36 -1.03
N LEU A 409 -9.32 4.02 -1.35
CA LEU A 409 -10.16 3.75 -2.52
C LEU A 409 -9.88 4.71 -3.70
N LEU A 410 -8.64 5.18 -3.85
CA LEU A 410 -8.24 6.08 -4.92
C LEU A 410 -8.70 5.54 -6.29
N PRO A 411 -9.47 6.29 -7.10
CA PRO A 411 -10.02 5.80 -8.37
C PRO A 411 -8.95 5.45 -9.38
N GLU A 412 -9.23 4.50 -10.27
CA GLU A 412 -8.33 4.07 -11.34
C GLU A 412 -7.88 5.22 -12.26
N ALA A 413 -8.77 6.18 -12.53
CA ALA A 413 -8.45 7.39 -13.28
C ALA A 413 -7.34 8.26 -12.65
N GLN A 414 -7.04 8.05 -11.36
CA GLN A 414 -5.95 8.73 -10.65
C GLN A 414 -4.64 7.92 -10.65
N ILE A 415 -4.60 6.70 -11.19
CA ILE A 415 -3.39 5.87 -11.25
C ILE A 415 -2.33 6.56 -12.11
N ASN A 416 -2.64 6.87 -13.37
CA ASN A 416 -1.71 7.54 -14.28
C ASN A 416 -1.14 8.84 -13.69
N PRO A 417 -1.95 9.83 -13.24
CA PRO A 417 -1.38 11.07 -12.72
C PRO A 417 -0.55 10.86 -11.44
N THR A 418 -0.98 9.98 -10.54
CA THR A 418 -0.22 9.66 -9.31
C THR A 418 1.10 8.97 -9.64
N CYS A 419 1.11 8.04 -10.59
CA CYS A 419 2.33 7.31 -10.93
C CYS A 419 3.31 8.16 -11.74
N THR A 420 2.80 9.03 -12.62
CA THR A 420 3.61 9.96 -13.42
C THR A 420 4.34 10.98 -12.54
N GLU A 421 3.63 11.63 -11.59
CA GLU A 421 4.27 12.58 -10.68
C GLU A 421 5.29 11.90 -9.75
N THR A 422 4.96 10.71 -9.23
CA THR A 422 5.85 9.95 -8.33
C THR A 422 7.09 9.43 -9.08
N THR A 423 6.95 9.05 -10.36
CA THR A 423 8.08 8.63 -11.19
C THR A 423 9.09 9.77 -11.36
N ARG A 424 8.64 11.02 -11.46
CA ARG A 424 9.55 12.18 -11.49
C ARG A 424 10.33 12.30 -10.19
N ALA A 425 9.66 12.20 -9.04
CA ALA A 425 10.29 12.24 -7.73
C ALA A 425 11.37 11.14 -7.57
N VAL A 426 11.03 9.90 -7.90
CA VAL A 426 11.96 8.75 -7.81
C VAL A 426 13.15 8.91 -8.78
N LYS A 427 12.93 9.40 -10.00
CA LYS A 427 14.01 9.70 -10.95
C LYS A 427 14.95 10.78 -10.41
N THR A 428 14.41 11.82 -9.75
CA THR A 428 15.21 12.89 -9.13
C THR A 428 16.08 12.34 -8.00
N ILE A 429 15.50 11.55 -7.08
CA ILE A 429 16.26 10.87 -6.02
C ILE A 429 17.38 10.02 -6.62
N ALA A 430 17.05 9.16 -7.58
CA ALA A 430 18.02 8.27 -8.22
C ALA A 430 19.14 9.04 -8.96
N THR A 431 18.82 10.17 -9.57
CA THR A 431 19.81 11.07 -10.21
C THR A 431 20.73 11.70 -9.18
N GLY A 432 20.20 12.11 -8.03
CA GLY A 432 20.98 12.61 -6.89
C GLY A 432 22.06 11.61 -6.42
N LEU A 433 21.77 10.31 -6.42
CA LEU A 433 22.71 9.25 -6.01
C LEU A 433 23.95 9.11 -6.92
N LEU A 434 23.89 9.67 -8.13
CA LEU A 434 25.02 9.72 -9.07
C LEU A 434 25.98 10.86 -8.75
N LYS A 435 25.52 11.88 -8.01
CA LYS A 435 26.36 12.96 -7.46
C LYS A 435 26.95 12.51 -6.12
N LYS A 436 28.11 13.04 -5.75
CA LYS A 436 28.60 12.90 -4.37
C LYS A 436 27.82 13.89 -3.51
N CYS A 437 27.29 13.45 -2.38
CA CYS A 437 26.94 14.40 -1.35
C CYS A 437 28.16 14.67 -0.50
N GLU A 438 28.53 15.94 -0.37
CA GLU A 438 29.57 16.38 0.54
C GLU A 438 28.98 16.37 1.94
N ILE A 439 29.28 15.32 2.71
CA ILE A 439 29.02 15.32 4.14
C ILE A 439 30.03 16.31 4.71
N GLY A 440 29.59 17.48 5.15
CA GLY A 440 30.45 18.42 5.87
C GLY A 440 31.20 17.67 6.97
N MET A 441 32.53 17.77 6.97
CA MET A 441 33.44 17.09 7.91
C MET A 441 33.28 17.63 9.35
N LEU A 442 32.11 17.51 9.96
CA LEU A 442 31.87 17.99 11.33
C LEU A 442 31.26 16.93 12.27
N GLN A 443 31.05 15.68 11.84
CA GLN A 443 30.47 14.65 12.72
C GLN A 443 31.07 13.24 12.60
N LEU A 444 32.35 13.13 12.18
CA LEU A 444 33.09 11.86 12.25
C LEU A 444 34.08 11.76 13.41
N ASP A 445 34.15 12.75 14.31
CA ASP A 445 35.02 12.67 15.51
C ASP A 445 34.30 12.01 16.71
N ARG A 446 33.62 10.88 16.45
CA ARG A 446 32.86 10.11 17.46
C ARG A 446 33.66 8.98 18.12
N GLU A 447 34.99 9.13 18.17
CA GLU A 447 35.86 8.27 18.99
C GLU A 447 36.37 8.96 20.26
N ARG A 448 35.91 10.19 20.60
CA ARG A 448 36.53 10.94 21.71
C ARG A 448 35.84 10.89 23.09
N TYR A 449 34.67 10.28 23.28
CA TYR A 449 34.09 10.13 24.64
C TYR A 449 33.22 8.87 24.77
N PRO A 450 33.74 7.78 25.38
CA PRO A 450 32.99 6.54 25.55
C PRO A 450 32.11 6.47 26.80
N TYR A 451 32.03 7.52 27.64
CA TYR A 451 31.16 7.53 28.82
C TYR A 451 30.65 8.93 29.12
N LEU A 452 29.34 9.12 28.89
CA LEU A 452 28.42 9.96 29.66
C LEU A 452 26.98 9.63 29.24
#